data_AF-A0A6J7LG01-F1
#
_entry.id   AF-A0A6J7LG01-F1
#
_cell.length_a   1.000
_cell.length_b   1.000
_cell.length_c   1.000
_cell.angle_alpha   90.00
_cell.angle_beta   90.00
_cell.angle_gamma   90.00
#
_symmetry.space_group_name_H-M   'P 1'
#
loop_
_entity.id
_entity.type
_entity.pdbx_description
1 polymer ?
#
loop_
_entity_poly.entity_id
_entity_poly.type
_entity_poly.pdbx_seq_one_letter_code
_entity_poly.pdbx_strand_id
1 'polypeptide(L)' 'MPGEWRDDVNPPERARRVGLALGGDARAGLEDTLYLCKGEIVRGNTPLAQGTADLARSLDLASASVDRTEKILSLPSR' A
#
# COMPACT_ATOMS: atom_id res chain seq x y z
N MET A 1 2.94 27.83 -7.88
CA MET A 1 4.09 27.05 -8.36
C MET A 1 3.97 25.66 -7.77
N PRO A 2 3.84 24.58 -8.56
CA PRO A 2 3.87 23.24 -7.99
C PRO A 2 5.21 23.07 -7.27
N GLY A 3 5.17 22.63 -6.02
CA GLY A 3 6.35 22.52 -5.16
C GLY A 3 7.44 21.69 -5.81
N GLU A 4 8.66 22.21 -5.75
CA GLU A 4 9.87 21.59 -6.27
C GLU A 4 10.06 20.21 -5.60
N TRP A 5 9.98 19.15 -6.40
CA TRP A 5 10.19 17.78 -5.94
C TRP A 5 11.67 17.57 -5.66
N ARG A 6 12.03 17.31 -4.41
CA ARG A 6 13.40 16.93 -4.08
C ARG A 6 13.66 15.47 -4.46
N ASP A 7 14.82 15.21 -5.05
CA ASP A 7 15.23 13.86 -5.47
C ASP A 7 15.55 12.91 -4.29
N ASP A 8 15.64 13.45 -3.07
CA ASP A 8 15.87 12.70 -1.83
C ASP A 8 14.59 12.09 -1.22
N VAL A 9 13.41 12.40 -1.76
CA VAL A 9 12.14 11.88 -1.25
C VAL A 9 11.97 10.43 -1.70
N ASN A 10 11.93 9.51 -0.73
CA ASN A 10 11.66 8.11 -0.98
C ASN A 10 10.30 7.91 -1.67
N PRO A 11 10.20 6.99 -2.64
CA PRO A 11 8.94 6.70 -3.31
C PRO A 11 7.89 6.20 -2.29
N PRO A 12 6.62 6.61 -2.43
CA PRO A 12 5.57 6.40 -1.43
C PRO A 12 5.33 4.91 -1.08
N GLU A 13 5.65 4.01 -2.00
CA GLU A 13 5.48 2.57 -1.84
C GLU A 13 6.67 1.86 -1.16
N ARG A 14 7.78 2.54 -0.86
CA ARG A 14 9.02 1.91 -0.36
C ARG A 14 8.79 1.07 0.89
N ALA A 15 8.07 1.59 1.89
CA ALA A 15 7.84 0.88 3.14
C ALA A 15 7.01 -0.39 2.93
N ARG A 16 6.00 -0.33 2.05
CA ARG A 16 5.15 -1.49 1.69
C ARG A 16 5.97 -2.57 1.01
N ARG A 17 6.86 -2.21 0.08
CA ARG A 17 7.79 -3.14 -0.58
C ARG A 17 8.62 -3.92 0.42
N VAL A 18 9.25 -3.22 1.37
CA VAL A 18 10.09 -3.87 2.39
C VAL A 18 9.25 -4.77 3.28
N GLY A 19 8.08 -4.31 3.75
CA GLY A 19 7.20 -5.11 4.61
C GLY A 19 6.76 -6.41 3.94
N LEU A 20 6.26 -6.34 2.71
CA LEU A 20 5.82 -7.52 1.95
C LEU A 20 6.97 -8.48 1.65
N ALA A 21 8.14 -7.98 1.25
CA ALA A 21 9.30 -8.82 0.95
C ALA A 21 9.83 -9.57 2.18
N LEU A 22 9.61 -9.05 3.39
CA LEU A 22 9.97 -9.68 4.66
C LEU A 22 8.85 -10.58 5.21
N GLY A 23 7.75 -10.77 4.48
CA GLY A 23 6.62 -11.60 4.89
C GLY A 23 5.62 -10.93 5.84
N GLY A 24 5.65 -9.60 5.95
CA GLY A 24 4.67 -8.81 6.71
C GLY A 24 3.47 -8.38 5.87
N ASP A 25 2.52 -7.72 6.53
CA ASP A 25 1.36 -7.10 5.89
C ASP A 25 1.65 -5.66 5.41
N ALA A 26 0.76 -5.12 4.56
CA ALA A 26 0.88 -3.76 4.03
C ALA A 26 -0.38 -2.93 4.31
N ARG A 27 -0.19 -1.62 4.54
CA ARG A 27 -1.25 -0.61 4.65
C ARG A 27 -1.12 0.40 3.52
N ALA A 28 -2.25 0.78 2.94
CA ALA A 28 -2.30 1.81 1.91
C ALA A 28 -3.58 2.63 1.99
N GLY A 29 -3.42 3.95 1.91
CA GLY A 29 -4.52 4.89 1.79
C GLY A 29 -4.03 6.33 1.79
N LEU A 30 -4.95 7.25 1.51
CA LEU A 30 -4.73 8.69 1.49
C LEU A 30 -4.25 9.23 2.84
N GLU A 31 -4.46 8.49 3.93
CA GLU A 31 -3.90 8.83 5.24
C GLU A 31 -2.37 8.75 5.27
N ASP A 32 -1.77 7.87 4.45
CA ASP A 32 -0.32 7.64 4.45
C ASP A 32 0.38 8.46 3.36
N THR A 33 -0.29 8.67 2.22
CA THR A 33 0.28 9.38 1.06
C THR A 33 -0.81 9.94 0.16
N LEU A 34 -0.56 11.14 -0.39
CA LEU A 34 -1.40 11.74 -1.44
C LEU A 34 -0.93 11.40 -2.86
N TYR A 35 0.15 10.63 -2.99
CA TYR A 35 0.82 10.39 -4.27
C TYR A 35 0.80 8.93 -4.68
N LEU A 36 0.49 8.70 -5.96
CA LEU A 36 0.59 7.39 -6.60
C LEU A 36 2.04 7.08 -6.98
N CYS A 37 2.70 8.06 -7.58
CA CYS A 37 4.13 8.07 -7.86
C CYS A 37 4.67 9.50 -7.69
N LYS A 38 5.98 9.67 -7.83
CA LYS A 38 6.62 10.99 -7.73
C LYS A 38 5.97 11.95 -8.74
N GLY A 39 5.43 13.06 -8.26
CA GLY A 39 4.78 14.06 -9.12
C GLY A 39 3.28 13.84 -9.36
N GLU A 40 2.72 12.68 -9.03
CA GLU A 40 1.35 12.33 -9.39
C GLU A 40 0.45 12.17 -8.16
N ILE A 41 -0.47 13.11 -7.96
CA ILE A 41 -1.47 13.06 -6.89
C ILE A 41 -2.54 12.02 -7.24
N VAL A 42 -2.84 11.14 -6.30
CA VAL A 42 -3.83 10.08 -6.46
C VAL A 42 -5.26 10.60 -6.31
N ARG A 43 -6.19 10.00 -7.06
CA ARG A 43 -7.64 10.28 -6.97
C ARG A 43 -8.35 9.18 -6.18
N GLY A 44 -8.49 9.39 -4.87
CA GLY A 44 -9.12 8.44 -3.96
C GLY A 44 -8.20 7.33 -3.47
N ASN A 45 -8.73 6.42 -2.64
CA ASN A 45 -7.96 5.33 -2.03
C ASN A 45 -7.75 4.13 -2.97
N THR A 46 -8.68 3.90 -3.91
CA THR A 46 -8.68 2.70 -4.77
C THR A 46 -7.35 2.48 -5.51
N PRO A 47 -6.71 3.49 -6.13
CA PRO A 47 -5.45 3.26 -6.82
C PRO A 47 -4.30 2.87 -5.89
N LEU A 48 -4.31 3.33 -4.64
CA LEU A 48 -3.29 2.96 -3.63
C LEU A 48 -3.47 1.52 -3.16
N ALA A 49 -4.71 1.10 -2.92
CA ALA A 49 -5.03 -0.28 -2.57
C ALA A 49 -4.71 -1.24 -3.73
N GLN A 50 -5.09 -0.86 -4.95
CA GLN A 50 -4.81 -1.63 -6.15
C GLN A 50 -3.30 -1.77 -6.40
N GLY A 51 -2.55 -0.67 -6.33
CA GLY A 51 -1.09 -0.72 -6.49
C GLY A 51 -0.39 -1.57 -5.42
N THR A 52 -0.93 -1.61 -4.20
CA THR A 52 -0.43 -2.50 -3.15
C THR A 52 -0.74 -3.97 -3.45
N ALA A 53 -1.92 -4.27 -3.98
CA ALA A 53 -2.29 -5.63 -4.41
C ALA A 53 -1.47 -6.09 -5.63
N ASP A 54 -1.21 -5.19 -6.58
CA ASP A 54 -0.32 -5.45 -7.73
C ASP A 54 1.11 -5.74 -7.27
N LEU A 55 1.62 -4.96 -6.31
CA LEU A 55 2.92 -5.19 -5.71
C LEU A 55 3.00 -6.56 -5.01
N ALA A 56 1.99 -6.93 -4.21
CA ALA A 56 1.94 -8.25 -3.58
C ALA A 56 1.95 -9.38 -4.62
N ARG A 57 1.15 -9.25 -5.70
CA ARG A 57 1.15 -10.22 -6.80
C ARG A 57 2.50 -10.35 -7.49
N SER A 58 3.24 -9.26 -7.67
CA SER A 58 4.58 -9.29 -8.27
C SER A 58 5.63 -10.02 -7.42
N LEU A 59 5.34 -10.26 -6.14
CA LEU A 59 6.14 -11.04 -5.20
C LEU A 59 5.61 -12.48 -5.03
N ASP A 60 4.71 -12.93 -5.91
CA ASP A 60 3.99 -14.20 -5.83
C ASP A 60 3.19 -14.37 -4.52
N LEU A 61 2.75 -13.26 -3.91
CA LEU A 61 1.89 -13.23 -2.73
C LEU A 61 0.41 -13.04 -3.13
N ALA A 62 -0.49 -13.53 -2.27
CA ALA A 62 -1.94 -13.36 -2.44
C ALA A 62 -2.52 -12.45 -1.36
N SER A 63 -3.44 -11.56 -1.75
CA SER A 63 -4.20 -10.76 -0.78
C SER A 63 -5.18 -11.64 -0.01
N ALA A 64 -5.25 -11.47 1.32
CA ALA A 64 -6.21 -12.15 2.15
C ALA A 64 -7.64 -11.63 1.91
N SER A 65 -8.63 -12.53 1.90
CA SER A 65 -10.05 -12.14 1.96
C SER A 65 -10.39 -11.57 3.33
N VAL A 66 -11.52 -10.85 3.44
CA VAL A 66 -12.00 -10.32 4.73
C VAL A 66 -12.14 -11.43 5.76
N ASP A 67 -12.85 -12.51 5.44
CA ASP A 67 -13.02 -13.67 6.34
C ASP A 67 -11.69 -14.29 6.80
N ARG A 68 -10.69 -14.31 5.91
CA ARG A 68 -9.36 -14.82 6.25
C ARG A 68 -8.63 -13.86 7.18
N THR A 69 -8.70 -12.56 6.90
CA THR A 69 -8.12 -11.50 7.74
C THR A 69 -8.72 -11.51 9.13
N GLU A 70 -10.04 -11.62 9.25
CA GLU A 70 -10.73 -11.72 10.55
C GLU A 70 -10.21 -12.91 11.38
N LYS A 71 -10.01 -14.07 10.75
CA LYS A 71 -9.43 -15.25 11.40
C LYS A 71 -7.97 -15.06 11.82
N ILE A 72 -7.13 -14.52 10.93
CA ILE A 72 -5.70 -14.26 11.22
C ILE A 72 -5.57 -13.31 12.41
N LEU A 73 -6.37 -12.24 12.42
CA LEU A 73 -6.35 -11.22 13.46
C LEU A 73 -7.19 -11.59 14.70
N SER A 74 -7.86 -12.75 14.69
CA SER A 74 -8.73 -13.21 15.78
C SER A 74 -9.80 -12.17 16.16
N LEU A 75 -10.43 -11.55 15.16
CA LEU A 75 -11.47 -10.54 15.38
C LEU A 75 -12.77 -11.19 15.88
N PRO A 76 -13.53 -10.48 16.74
CA PRO A 76 -14.84 -10.97 17.17
C PRO A 76 -15.80 -11.06 15.98
N SER A 77 -16.64 -12.09 15.98
CA SER A 77 -17.75 -12.20 15.02
C SER A 77 -18.68 -11.00 15.18
N ARG A 78 -19.04 -10.41 14.04
CA ARG A 78 -19.83 -9.19 13.97
C ARG A 78 -21.33 -9.44 14.11
#